data_AF-A0A9P7J7A2-F1
#
_entry.id   AF-A0A9P7J7A2-F1
#
_cell.length_a   1.000
_cell.length_b   1.000
_cell.length_c   1.000
_cell.angle_alpha   90.00
_cell.angle_beta   90.00
_cell.angle_gamma   90.00
#
_symmetry.space_group_name_H-M   'P 1'
#
loop_
_entity.id
_entity.type
_entity.pdbx_description
1 polymer ?
#
loop_
_entity_poly.entity_id
_entity_poly.type
_entity_poly.pdbx_seq_one_letter_code
_entity_poly.pdbx_strand_id
1 'polypeptide(L)'
;MADRVRVRGVTIHRPVIYGNIATVLTPAERETSHYPDHTHRWTVAVRSAPSVPDSDIVGGADDLGYFIKRVTFKLHDTYPNPTRNIDKPPFEVSETGWGEFEIQIRITYVAESGEKATTLYHHLKLHPWSITFPMPNASAVPVEPEIPSPENAAKLGPVHSWQYDEIVFTDPFQNFLNLLTAHPPTPLPKASVNKKPVPFHSSNPASLEASLKGGVPEFTSAMEKEEADRMEEAKGKIIKEQEKWRAILIEKEKDLERLQKLLASKE
;
A
#
# COMPACT_ATOMS: atom_id res chain seq x y z
N MET A 1 16.36 20.98 -29.10
CA MET A 1 17.06 21.28 -27.83
C MET A 1 16.14 21.85 -26.75
N ALA A 2 14.97 22.42 -27.09
CA ALA A 2 14.00 22.94 -26.10
C ALA A 2 13.29 21.85 -25.25
N ASP A 3 13.33 20.59 -25.69
CA ASP A 3 12.54 19.51 -25.09
C ASP A 3 13.05 19.00 -23.73
N ARG A 4 14.34 19.21 -23.40
CA ARG A 4 14.94 18.82 -22.09
C ARG A 4 15.17 20.00 -21.16
N VAL A 5 14.28 21.00 -21.19
CA VAL A 5 14.24 22.08 -20.20
C VAL A 5 13.25 21.70 -19.09
N ARG A 6 13.68 21.78 -17.82
CA ARG A 6 12.80 21.55 -16.66
C ARG A 6 11.88 22.76 -16.46
N VAL A 7 10.59 22.50 -16.26
CA VAL A 7 9.58 23.52 -16.01
C VAL A 7 9.50 23.77 -14.52
N ARG A 8 10.07 24.88 -14.05
CA ARG A 8 10.16 25.18 -12.61
C ARG A 8 8.80 25.56 -12.01
N GLY A 9 8.58 25.14 -10.76
CA GLY A 9 7.39 25.46 -9.99
C GLY A 9 6.15 24.66 -10.41
N VAL A 10 6.34 23.59 -11.21
CA VAL A 10 5.26 22.72 -11.65
C VAL A 10 5.42 21.35 -11.01
N THR A 11 4.35 20.89 -10.37
CA THR A 11 4.24 19.56 -9.81
C THR A 11 3.03 18.86 -10.44
N ILE A 12 3.23 17.64 -10.90
CA ILE A 12 2.17 16.81 -11.51
C ILE A 12 2.27 15.40 -10.95
N HIS A 13 1.15 14.77 -10.62
CA HIS A 13 1.12 13.44 -10.00
C HIS A 13 0.35 12.43 -10.85
N ARG A 14 0.61 11.13 -10.61
CA ARG A 14 -0.15 10.02 -11.18
C ARG A 14 -0.63 9.06 -10.09
N PRO A 15 -1.94 8.88 -9.92
CA PRO A 15 -2.48 7.99 -8.90
C PRO A 15 -2.30 6.54 -9.35
N VAL A 16 -1.65 5.75 -8.51
CA VAL A 16 -1.39 4.33 -8.73
C VAL A 16 -1.86 3.54 -7.53
N ILE A 17 -2.11 2.26 -7.76
CA ILE A 17 -2.24 1.28 -6.70
C ILE A 17 -1.20 0.20 -6.90
N TYR A 18 -0.70 -0.33 -5.79
CA TYR A 18 0.12 -1.52 -5.78
C TYR A 18 -0.38 -2.47 -4.71
N GLY A 19 -0.15 -3.75 -4.92
CA GLY A 19 -0.59 -4.75 -3.98
C GLY A 19 -0.82 -6.10 -4.62
N ASN A 20 -1.58 -6.96 -3.95
CA ASN A 20 -1.89 -8.28 -4.44
C ASN A 20 -3.35 -8.70 -4.23
N ILE A 21 -3.76 -9.64 -5.05
CA ILE A 21 -4.91 -10.51 -4.81
C ILE A 21 -4.41 -11.93 -4.57
N ALA A 22 -5.05 -12.69 -3.68
CA ALA A 22 -4.74 -14.09 -3.44
C ALA A 22 -6.00 -14.94 -3.29
N THR A 23 -5.97 -16.16 -3.81
CA THR A 23 -7.07 -17.12 -3.72
C THR A 23 -6.50 -18.49 -3.34
N VAL A 24 -7.21 -19.20 -2.47
CA VAL A 24 -6.85 -20.58 -2.10
C VAL A 24 -6.99 -21.49 -3.32
N LEU A 25 -5.98 -22.34 -3.56
CA LEU A 25 -6.03 -23.34 -4.62
C LEU A 25 -7.02 -24.45 -4.27
N THR A 26 -7.84 -24.84 -5.22
CA THR A 26 -8.71 -26.01 -5.09
C THR A 26 -7.88 -27.31 -5.02
N PRO A 27 -8.40 -28.40 -4.42
CA PRO A 27 -7.70 -29.69 -4.40
C PRO A 27 -7.24 -30.15 -5.78
N ALA A 28 -8.07 -29.97 -6.82
CA ALA A 28 -7.74 -30.33 -8.20
C ALA A 28 -6.60 -29.51 -8.79
N GLU A 29 -6.54 -28.19 -8.50
CA GLU A 29 -5.42 -27.33 -8.92
C GLU A 29 -4.13 -27.71 -8.18
N ARG A 30 -4.23 -28.16 -6.93
CA ARG A 30 -3.06 -28.61 -6.15
C ARG A 30 -2.48 -29.92 -6.68
N GLU A 31 -3.34 -30.87 -7.06
CA GLU A 31 -2.93 -32.16 -7.64
C GLU A 31 -2.24 -32.01 -9.00
N THR A 32 -2.61 -30.99 -9.77
CA THR A 32 -2.04 -30.70 -11.10
C THR A 32 -0.86 -29.72 -11.05
N SER A 33 -0.60 -29.12 -9.89
CA SER A 33 0.49 -28.17 -9.68
C SER A 33 1.84 -28.88 -9.69
N HIS A 34 2.84 -28.22 -10.31
CA HIS A 34 4.23 -28.66 -10.20
C HIS A 34 4.78 -28.54 -8.76
N TYR A 35 4.11 -27.74 -7.92
CA TYR A 35 4.46 -27.49 -6.53
C TYR A 35 3.29 -27.92 -5.61
N PRO A 36 3.32 -29.14 -5.05
CA PRO A 36 2.19 -29.71 -4.28
C PRO A 36 1.99 -29.03 -2.91
N ASP A 37 3.05 -28.42 -2.38
CA ASP A 37 3.03 -27.70 -1.11
C ASP A 37 2.42 -26.30 -1.23
N HIS A 38 2.17 -25.81 -2.45
CA HIS A 38 1.54 -24.52 -2.65
C HIS A 38 0.05 -24.58 -2.29
N THR A 39 -0.40 -23.57 -1.55
CA THR A 39 -1.78 -23.50 -1.03
C THR A 39 -2.58 -22.38 -1.66
N HIS A 40 -1.92 -21.34 -2.17
CA HIS A 40 -2.55 -20.15 -2.75
C HIS A 40 -1.98 -19.86 -4.13
N ARG A 41 -2.84 -19.31 -4.99
CA ARG A 41 -2.44 -18.55 -6.17
C ARG A 41 -2.59 -17.08 -5.84
N TRP A 42 -1.59 -16.29 -6.21
CA TRP A 42 -1.59 -14.86 -5.95
C TRP A 42 -1.08 -14.08 -7.16
N THR A 43 -1.55 -12.85 -7.29
CA THR A 43 -1.13 -11.92 -8.33
C THR A 43 -0.77 -10.60 -7.67
N VAL A 44 0.50 -10.20 -7.79
CA VAL A 44 0.98 -8.87 -7.37
C VAL A 44 0.98 -7.95 -8.58
N ALA A 45 0.55 -6.70 -8.43
CA ALA A 45 0.46 -5.77 -9.55
C ALA A 45 0.73 -4.32 -9.15
N VAL A 46 1.09 -3.51 -10.14
CA VAL A 46 1.01 -2.04 -10.13
C VAL A 46 0.00 -1.62 -11.20
N ARG A 47 -1.04 -0.88 -10.80
CA ARG A 47 -2.13 -0.46 -11.69
C ARG A 47 -2.46 1.01 -11.47
N SER A 48 -3.19 1.61 -12.41
CA SER A 48 -3.83 2.90 -12.17
C SER A 48 -4.88 2.77 -11.07
N ALA A 49 -5.02 3.80 -10.23
CA ALA A 49 -5.92 3.75 -9.09
C ALA A 49 -7.41 3.64 -9.44
N PRO A 50 -7.93 4.32 -10.47
CA PRO A 50 -9.33 4.20 -10.84
C PRO A 50 -9.63 2.79 -11.37
N SER A 51 -10.71 2.19 -10.88
CA SER A 51 -11.17 0.87 -11.32
C SER A 51 -11.93 0.97 -12.63
N VAL A 52 -11.77 -0.05 -13.48
CA VAL A 52 -12.62 -0.22 -14.67
C VAL A 52 -14.07 -0.43 -14.21
N PRO A 53 -15.06 0.31 -14.77
CA PRO A 53 -16.48 0.09 -14.45
C PRO A 53 -16.88 -1.37 -14.70
N ASP A 54 -17.67 -1.95 -13.79
CA ASP A 54 -18.19 -3.32 -13.85
C ASP A 54 -17.12 -4.43 -14.04
N SER A 55 -15.89 -4.17 -13.61
CA SER A 55 -14.79 -5.14 -13.64
C SER A 55 -14.58 -5.83 -12.29
N ASP A 56 -14.16 -7.09 -12.35
CA ASP A 56 -13.77 -7.88 -11.18
C ASP A 56 -12.33 -7.59 -10.71
N ILE A 57 -11.71 -6.56 -11.26
CA ILE A 57 -10.32 -6.19 -11.04
C ILE A 57 -10.27 -4.82 -10.33
N VAL A 58 -9.46 -4.75 -9.27
CA VAL A 58 -9.16 -3.48 -8.58
C VAL A 58 -8.23 -2.65 -9.46
N GLY A 59 -8.62 -1.38 -9.71
CA GLY A 59 -7.84 -0.44 -10.51
C GLY A 59 -7.79 -0.76 -12.00
N GLY A 60 -6.84 -0.13 -12.70
CA GLY A 60 -6.50 -0.47 -14.08
C GLY A 60 -7.33 0.23 -15.17
N ALA A 61 -8.08 1.30 -14.85
CA ALA A 61 -8.82 2.07 -15.86
C ALA A 61 -7.90 2.81 -16.85
N ASP A 62 -6.78 3.33 -16.36
CA ASP A 62 -5.80 4.06 -17.17
C ASP A 62 -4.59 3.18 -17.52
N ASP A 63 -4.04 3.39 -18.72
CA ASP A 63 -2.74 2.85 -19.11
C ASP A 63 -1.61 3.61 -18.42
N LEU A 64 -0.65 2.90 -17.83
CA LEU A 64 0.54 3.50 -17.20
C LEU A 64 1.78 3.45 -18.10
N GLY A 65 1.73 2.75 -19.23
CA GLY A 65 2.87 2.48 -20.11
C GLY A 65 3.49 3.73 -20.75
N TYR A 66 2.75 4.84 -20.80
CA TYR A 66 3.28 6.09 -21.36
C TYR A 66 4.34 6.77 -20.47
N PHE A 67 4.36 6.49 -19.15
CA PHE A 67 5.36 7.07 -18.24
C PHE A 67 6.16 6.04 -17.44
N ILE A 68 5.64 4.81 -17.31
CA ILE A 68 6.35 3.68 -16.72
C ILE A 68 6.98 2.86 -17.85
N LYS A 69 8.31 2.75 -17.82
CA LYS A 69 9.07 1.93 -18.76
C LYS A 69 9.09 0.46 -18.35
N ARG A 70 9.24 0.19 -17.06
CA ARG A 70 9.39 -1.17 -16.53
C ARG A 70 9.03 -1.22 -15.05
N VAL A 71 8.34 -2.26 -14.64
CA VAL A 71 8.18 -2.63 -13.23
C VAL A 71 8.96 -3.90 -12.96
N THR A 72 9.77 -3.89 -11.90
CA THR A 72 10.54 -5.05 -11.47
C THR A 72 10.01 -5.53 -10.12
N PHE A 73 9.56 -6.78 -10.04
CA PHE A 73 9.12 -7.43 -8.82
C PHE A 73 10.24 -8.36 -8.33
N LYS A 74 10.77 -8.11 -7.14
CA LYS A 74 11.72 -9.03 -6.48
C LYS A 74 10.93 -9.90 -5.51
N LEU A 75 10.75 -11.17 -5.91
CA LEU A 75 10.14 -12.22 -5.12
C LEU A 75 11.15 -12.79 -4.10
N HIS A 76 10.69 -13.67 -3.22
CA HIS A 76 11.55 -14.41 -2.31
C HIS A 76 12.51 -15.34 -3.07
N ASP A 77 13.71 -15.56 -2.53
CA ASP A 77 14.79 -16.29 -3.21
C ASP A 77 14.49 -17.79 -3.44
N THR A 78 13.42 -18.32 -2.83
CA THR A 78 12.92 -19.68 -3.09
C THR A 78 12.26 -19.82 -4.46
N TYR A 79 11.84 -18.72 -5.09
CA TYR A 79 11.26 -18.75 -6.44
C TYR A 79 12.34 -18.81 -7.51
N PRO A 80 12.16 -19.61 -8.57
CA PRO A 80 13.04 -19.55 -9.73
C PRO A 80 12.93 -18.17 -10.38
N ASN A 81 14.08 -17.58 -10.69
CA ASN A 81 14.21 -16.22 -11.23
C ASN A 81 13.41 -15.21 -10.37
N PRO A 82 13.82 -14.96 -9.11
CA PRO A 82 13.02 -14.17 -8.17
C PRO A 82 12.87 -12.71 -8.62
N THR A 83 13.76 -12.21 -9.47
CA THR A 83 13.61 -10.87 -10.08
C THR A 83 12.83 -10.97 -11.40
N ARG A 84 11.57 -10.53 -11.39
CA ARG A 84 10.67 -10.51 -12.54
C ARG A 84 10.61 -9.10 -13.13
N ASN A 85 10.96 -8.96 -14.40
CA ASN A 85 10.94 -7.68 -15.11
C ASN A 85 9.77 -7.64 -16.08
N ILE A 86 8.89 -6.65 -15.93
CA ILE A 86 7.73 -6.43 -16.77
C ILE A 86 7.87 -5.08 -17.49
N ASP A 87 8.19 -5.13 -18.78
CA ASP A 87 8.48 -3.95 -19.61
C ASP A 87 7.24 -3.32 -20.25
N LYS A 88 6.08 -4.00 -20.20
CA LYS A 88 4.82 -3.53 -20.79
C LYS A 88 3.64 -3.87 -19.88
N PRO A 89 2.60 -3.02 -19.85
CA PRO A 89 1.37 -3.33 -19.11
C PRO A 89 0.70 -4.60 -19.68
N PRO A 90 -0.02 -5.38 -18.86
CA PRO A 90 -0.26 -5.16 -17.43
C PRO A 90 0.99 -5.43 -16.57
N PHE A 91 1.29 -4.52 -15.64
CA PHE A 91 2.45 -4.63 -14.76
C PHE A 91 2.12 -5.54 -13.58
N GLU A 92 2.07 -6.84 -13.81
CA GLU A 92 1.69 -7.83 -12.81
C GLU A 92 2.49 -9.14 -12.93
N VAL A 93 2.56 -9.87 -11.82
CA VAL A 93 3.17 -11.19 -11.73
C VAL A 93 2.20 -12.10 -10.98
N SER A 94 1.87 -13.23 -11.61
CA SER A 94 1.05 -14.29 -11.02
C SER A 94 1.91 -15.49 -10.68
N GLU A 95 1.78 -15.99 -9.47
CA GLU A 95 2.53 -17.13 -8.95
C GLU A 95 1.69 -17.94 -7.98
N THR A 96 2.23 -19.07 -7.54
CA THR A 96 1.63 -19.90 -6.49
C THR A 96 2.58 -20.00 -5.31
N GLY A 97 2.06 -20.13 -4.10
CA GLY A 97 2.90 -20.22 -2.90
C GLY A 97 2.10 -20.59 -1.65
N TRP A 98 2.81 -20.70 -0.54
CA TRP A 98 2.24 -21.06 0.76
C TRP A 98 2.47 -20.02 1.86
N GLY A 99 3.42 -19.10 1.67
CA GLY A 99 3.85 -18.14 2.68
C GLY A 99 3.69 -16.68 2.24
N GLU A 100 3.50 -15.81 3.23
CA GLU A 100 3.53 -14.35 3.10
C GLU A 100 4.98 -13.87 3.20
N PHE A 101 5.37 -12.89 2.37
CA PHE A 101 6.72 -12.31 2.37
C PHE A 101 6.70 -10.90 1.77
N GLU A 102 7.77 -10.14 1.99
CA GLU A 102 7.91 -8.80 1.42
C GLU A 102 8.40 -8.86 -0.03
N ILE A 103 7.62 -8.28 -0.95
CA ILE A 103 7.95 -8.09 -2.36
C ILE A 103 8.44 -6.66 -2.54
N GLN A 104 9.67 -6.53 -3.05
CA GLN A 104 10.19 -5.23 -3.46
C GLN A 104 9.72 -4.94 -4.90
N ILE A 105 8.99 -3.84 -5.08
CA ILE A 105 8.44 -3.39 -6.36
C ILE A 105 9.22 -2.15 -6.81
N ARG A 106 9.98 -2.26 -7.90
CA ARG A 106 10.78 -1.15 -8.44
C ARG A 106 10.19 -0.64 -9.75
N ILE A 107 9.71 0.59 -9.74
CA ILE A 107 9.12 1.28 -10.90
C ILE A 107 10.21 2.10 -11.59
N THR A 108 10.52 1.75 -12.84
CA THR A 108 11.46 2.48 -13.70
C THR A 108 10.67 3.32 -14.70
N TYR A 109 10.95 4.62 -14.77
CA TYR A 109 10.26 5.54 -15.66
C TYR A 109 10.87 5.57 -17.07
N VAL A 110 10.10 6.12 -18.02
CA VAL A 110 10.57 6.43 -19.37
C VAL A 110 11.73 7.42 -19.34
N ALA A 111 12.59 7.40 -20.36
CA ALA A 111 13.82 8.20 -20.36
C ALA A 111 13.53 9.72 -20.38
N GLU A 112 12.38 10.09 -20.94
CA GLU A 112 11.84 11.43 -21.03
C GLU A 112 11.58 12.06 -19.66
N SER A 113 11.24 11.26 -18.63
CA SER A 113 11.06 11.79 -17.28
C SER A 113 12.38 12.28 -16.68
N GLY A 114 13.48 11.58 -16.99
CA GLY A 114 14.78 11.76 -16.35
C GLY A 114 14.76 11.61 -14.82
N GLU A 115 13.74 10.93 -14.29
CA GLU A 115 13.60 10.65 -12.87
C GLU A 115 14.22 9.29 -12.50
N LYS A 116 14.66 9.19 -11.25
CA LYS A 116 15.18 7.93 -10.70
C LYS A 116 14.04 6.93 -10.49
N ALA A 117 14.36 5.65 -10.53
CA ALA A 117 13.39 4.60 -10.25
C ALA A 117 12.90 4.67 -8.79
N THR A 118 11.60 4.49 -8.59
CA THR A 118 10.96 4.44 -7.27
C THR A 118 10.87 3.01 -6.79
N THR A 119 11.09 2.79 -5.49
CA THR A 119 11.00 1.45 -4.88
C THR A 119 9.90 1.47 -3.82
N LEU A 120 8.98 0.53 -3.94
CA LEU A 120 7.88 0.28 -3.01
C LEU A 120 8.09 -1.11 -2.39
N TYR A 121 7.57 -1.30 -1.19
CA TYR A 121 7.64 -2.57 -0.48
C TYR A 121 6.22 -3.02 -0.17
N HIS A 122 5.87 -4.21 -0.66
CA HIS A 122 4.54 -4.79 -0.47
C HIS A 122 4.65 -6.09 0.29
N HIS A 123 3.99 -6.20 1.45
CA HIS A 123 3.88 -7.48 2.14
C HIS A 123 2.78 -8.32 1.49
N LEU A 124 3.16 -9.41 0.81
CA LEU A 124 2.23 -10.32 0.14
C LEU A 124 1.25 -10.88 1.16
N LYS A 125 -0.05 -10.63 0.96
CA LYS A 125 -1.11 -11.13 1.84
C LYS A 125 -1.84 -12.31 1.20
N LEU A 126 -1.82 -13.46 1.86
CA LEU A 126 -2.52 -14.68 1.43
C LEU A 126 -3.78 -14.93 2.25
N HIS A 127 -3.74 -14.57 3.53
CA HIS A 127 -4.83 -14.86 4.47
C HIS A 127 -5.67 -13.63 4.80
N PRO A 128 -6.96 -13.81 5.16
CA PRO A 128 -7.81 -12.72 5.64
C PRO A 128 -7.18 -11.95 6.80
N TRP A 129 -7.29 -10.62 6.74
CA TRP A 129 -6.69 -9.68 7.70
C TRP A 129 -7.15 -9.85 9.15
N SER A 130 -8.36 -10.38 9.37
CA SER A 130 -8.98 -10.59 10.69
C SER A 130 -8.27 -11.62 11.57
N ILE A 131 -7.32 -12.34 10.98
CA ILE A 131 -6.66 -13.43 11.66
C ILE A 131 -5.32 -13.00 12.23
N THR A 132 -4.69 -11.93 11.74
CA THR A 132 -3.34 -11.50 12.18
C THR A 132 -3.28 -10.26 13.06
N PHE A 133 -4.39 -9.55 13.25
CA PHE A 133 -4.44 -8.33 14.08
C PHE A 133 -5.41 -8.51 15.26
N PRO A 134 -4.99 -8.27 16.51
CA PRO A 134 -5.91 -8.28 17.64
C PRO A 134 -6.95 -7.16 17.43
N MET A 135 -8.21 -7.55 17.29
CA MET A 135 -9.34 -6.63 17.23
C MET A 135 -9.42 -5.82 18.54
N PRO A 136 -9.71 -4.50 18.51
CA PRO A 136 -9.76 -3.66 19.71
C PRO A 136 -10.77 -4.10 20.78
N ASN A 137 -11.76 -4.93 20.41
CA ASN A 137 -12.81 -5.45 21.28
C ASN A 137 -12.80 -6.98 21.44
N ALA A 138 -11.78 -7.68 20.93
CA ALA A 138 -11.58 -9.07 21.32
C ALA A 138 -10.93 -9.07 22.70
N SER A 139 -11.56 -9.76 23.65
CA SER A 139 -11.08 -9.99 25.02
C SER A 139 -9.56 -10.11 25.07
N ALA A 140 -8.92 -9.47 26.06
CA ALA A 140 -7.47 -9.30 26.27
C ALA A 140 -6.66 -10.60 26.50
N VAL A 141 -7.07 -11.70 25.87
CA VAL A 141 -6.24 -12.88 25.66
C VAL A 141 -5.57 -12.67 24.30
N PRO A 142 -4.22 -12.69 24.21
CA PRO A 142 -3.55 -12.76 22.93
C PRO A 142 -3.87 -14.13 22.34
N VAL A 143 -5.00 -14.22 21.63
CA VAL A 143 -5.30 -15.37 20.78
C VAL A 143 -4.28 -15.30 19.67
N GLU A 144 -3.41 -16.31 19.64
CA GLU A 144 -2.44 -16.45 18.57
C GLU A 144 -3.20 -16.40 17.24
N PRO A 145 -2.73 -15.62 16.26
CA PRO A 145 -3.42 -15.45 15.00
C PRO A 145 -3.60 -16.80 14.27
N GLU A 146 -4.74 -17.47 14.47
CA GLU A 146 -5.02 -18.79 13.90
C GLU A 146 -5.33 -18.69 12.41
N ILE A 147 -4.32 -18.95 11.58
CA ILE A 147 -4.46 -19.09 10.13
C ILE A 147 -5.67 -19.99 9.84
N PRO A 148 -6.68 -19.51 9.08
CA PRO A 148 -7.90 -20.27 8.90
C PRO A 148 -7.57 -21.51 8.07
N SER A 149 -8.31 -22.60 8.30
CA SER A 149 -8.19 -23.76 7.42
C SER A 149 -8.45 -23.35 5.96
N PRO A 150 -7.79 -23.97 4.97
CA PRO A 150 -7.98 -23.63 3.56
C PRO A 150 -9.45 -23.63 3.11
N GLU A 151 -10.28 -24.51 3.69
CA GLU A 151 -11.71 -24.58 3.43
C GLU A 151 -12.49 -23.36 3.92
N ASN A 152 -12.13 -22.83 5.09
CA ASN A 152 -12.76 -21.63 5.64
C ASN A 152 -12.28 -20.36 4.92
N ALA A 153 -10.99 -20.31 4.54
CA ALA A 153 -10.44 -19.25 3.70
C ALA A 153 -11.13 -19.20 2.33
N ALA A 154 -11.36 -20.36 1.70
CA ALA A 154 -12.02 -20.45 0.40
C ALA A 154 -13.45 -19.88 0.41
N LYS A 155 -14.17 -19.98 1.54
CA LYS A 155 -15.52 -19.41 1.70
C LYS A 155 -15.54 -17.88 1.77
N LEU A 156 -14.43 -17.27 2.20
CA LEU A 156 -14.31 -15.81 2.33
C LEU A 156 -13.97 -15.12 0.99
N GLY A 157 -13.67 -15.90 -0.04
CA GLY A 157 -13.32 -15.39 -1.37
C GLY A 157 -11.87 -14.88 -1.45
N PRO A 158 -11.54 -14.16 -2.53
CA PRO A 158 -10.19 -13.65 -2.74
C PRO A 158 -9.79 -12.63 -1.66
N VAL A 159 -8.54 -12.72 -1.20
CA VAL A 159 -7.94 -11.74 -0.31
C VAL A 159 -7.41 -10.60 -1.15
N HIS A 160 -7.89 -9.38 -0.87
CA HIS A 160 -7.43 -8.16 -1.50
C HIS A 160 -6.54 -7.36 -0.53
N SER A 161 -5.32 -7.06 -0.96
CA SER A 161 -4.37 -6.21 -0.25
C SER A 161 -3.86 -5.17 -1.23
N TRP A 162 -4.48 -3.99 -1.26
CA TRP A 162 -4.16 -2.92 -2.21
C TRP A 162 -3.88 -1.63 -1.46
N GLN A 163 -2.83 -0.94 -1.89
CA GLN A 163 -2.37 0.33 -1.32
C GLN A 163 -2.43 1.39 -2.41
N TYR A 164 -2.96 2.56 -2.06
CA TYR A 164 -2.95 3.74 -2.91
C TYR A 164 -1.65 4.51 -2.73
N ASP A 165 -1.12 5.03 -3.83
CA ASP A 165 0.06 5.90 -3.84
C ASP A 165 -0.03 6.91 -4.99
N GLU A 166 0.77 7.96 -4.91
CA GLU A 166 0.87 8.99 -5.94
C GLU A 166 2.31 9.15 -6.39
N ILE A 167 2.54 8.90 -7.68
CA ILE A 167 3.84 9.17 -8.28
C ILE A 167 3.90 10.65 -8.62
N VAL A 168 4.66 11.41 -7.84
CA VAL A 168 4.81 12.87 -7.98
C VAL A 168 6.05 13.21 -8.79
N PHE A 169 5.86 14.00 -9.85
CA PHE A 169 6.92 14.56 -10.67
C PHE A 169 7.03 16.07 -10.42
N THR A 170 8.13 16.48 -9.77
CA THR A 170 8.43 17.88 -9.47
C THR A 170 9.40 18.44 -10.51
N ASP A 171 9.10 19.64 -11.01
CA ASP A 171 9.84 20.33 -12.06
C ASP A 171 10.15 19.41 -13.27
N PRO A 172 9.13 18.78 -13.90
CA PRO A 172 9.33 17.83 -14.99
C PRO A 172 9.93 18.52 -16.23
N PHE A 173 10.58 17.73 -17.09
CA PHE A 173 10.97 18.23 -18.42
C PHE A 173 9.74 18.60 -19.25
N GLN A 174 9.84 19.64 -20.08
CA GLN A 174 8.70 20.14 -20.87
C GLN A 174 8.10 19.06 -21.78
N ASN A 175 8.92 18.23 -22.42
CA ASN A 175 8.42 17.13 -23.26
C ASN A 175 7.67 16.07 -22.45
N PHE A 176 8.17 15.74 -21.25
CA PHE A 176 7.52 14.79 -20.35
C PHE A 176 6.24 15.37 -19.76
N LEU A 177 6.23 16.66 -19.40
CA LEU A 177 5.02 17.35 -18.99
C LEU A 177 3.96 17.30 -20.09
N ASN A 178 4.32 17.58 -21.34
CA ASN A 178 3.39 17.47 -22.48
C ASN A 178 2.83 16.05 -22.63
N LEU A 179 3.69 15.04 -22.47
CA LEU A 179 3.30 13.62 -22.50
C LEU A 179 2.30 13.28 -21.39
N LEU A 180 2.57 13.74 -20.16
CA LEU A 180 1.67 13.58 -19.03
C LEU A 180 0.34 14.31 -19.30
N THR A 181 0.36 15.59 -19.70
CA THR A 181 -0.86 16.37 -19.96
C THR A 181 -1.71 15.80 -21.09
N ALA A 182 -1.10 15.13 -22.09
CA ALA A 182 -1.82 14.42 -23.14
C ALA A 182 -2.56 13.16 -22.64
N HIS A 183 -2.19 12.65 -21.47
CA HIS A 183 -2.80 11.49 -20.80
C HIS A 183 -3.26 11.87 -19.39
N PRO A 184 -4.35 12.66 -19.26
CA PRO A 184 -4.90 12.99 -17.96
C PRO A 184 -5.41 11.72 -17.24
N PRO A 185 -5.18 11.57 -15.93
CA PRO A 185 -5.68 10.41 -15.20
C PRO A 185 -7.21 10.45 -15.10
N THR A 186 -7.83 9.28 -15.10
CA THR A 186 -9.26 9.16 -14.82
C THR A 186 -9.51 9.58 -13.36
N PRO A 187 -10.50 10.44 -13.09
CA PRO A 187 -10.83 10.80 -11.70
C PRO A 187 -11.34 9.60 -10.91
N LEU A 188 -10.96 9.51 -9.64
CA LEU A 188 -11.56 8.54 -8.72
C LEU A 188 -13.07 8.83 -8.53
N PRO A 189 -13.89 7.78 -8.34
CA PRO A 189 -15.29 7.97 -8.00
C PRO A 189 -15.43 8.70 -6.66
N LYS A 190 -16.44 9.58 -6.55
CA LYS A 190 -16.65 10.40 -5.34
C LYS A 190 -16.97 9.57 -4.10
N ALA A 191 -17.66 8.46 -4.28
CA ALA A 191 -18.05 7.53 -3.24
C ALA A 191 -18.15 6.13 -3.85
N SER A 192 -18.13 5.10 -3.00
CA SER A 192 -18.24 3.71 -3.43
C SER A 192 -19.56 3.51 -4.17
N VAL A 193 -19.46 3.17 -5.44
CA VAL A 193 -20.62 2.82 -6.26
C VAL A 193 -21.07 1.42 -5.86
N ASN A 194 -22.37 1.20 -5.67
CA ASN A 194 -22.95 -0.12 -5.36
C ASN A 194 -22.48 -0.79 -4.06
N LYS A 195 -22.01 -0.03 -3.06
CA LYS A 195 -21.53 -0.57 -1.76
C LYS A 195 -20.33 -1.53 -1.92
N LYS A 196 -19.50 -1.35 -2.95
CA LYS A 196 -18.22 -2.05 -3.06
C LYS A 196 -17.41 -1.88 -1.77
N PRO A 197 -16.67 -2.92 -1.34
CA PRO A 197 -15.86 -2.84 -0.15
C PRO A 197 -14.77 -1.77 -0.28
N VAL A 198 -14.30 -1.32 0.88
CA VAL A 198 -13.11 -0.47 0.94
C VAL A 198 -11.86 -1.34 0.95
N PRO A 199 -10.77 -0.93 0.29
CA PRO A 199 -9.47 -1.58 0.46
C PRO A 199 -9.06 -1.59 1.93
N PHE A 200 -8.48 -2.70 2.41
CA PHE A 200 -7.93 -2.75 3.76
C PHE A 200 -6.75 -1.80 3.91
N HIS A 201 -6.73 -1.05 5.00
CA HIS A 201 -5.66 -0.12 5.32
C HIS A 201 -4.89 -0.57 6.57
N SER A 202 -3.63 -0.98 6.37
CA SER A 202 -2.74 -1.47 7.44
C SER A 202 -2.52 -0.48 8.58
N SER A 203 -2.45 0.82 8.29
CA SER A 203 -2.29 1.87 9.31
C SER A 203 -3.60 2.26 10.00
N ASN A 204 -4.74 1.75 9.53
CA ASN A 204 -6.05 1.96 10.12
C ASN A 204 -6.78 0.61 10.29
N PRO A 205 -6.50 -0.15 11.37
CA PRO A 205 -7.09 -1.47 11.59
C PRO A 205 -8.63 -1.46 11.62
N ALA A 206 -9.27 -0.34 11.95
CA ALA A 206 -10.72 -0.21 11.91
C ALA A 206 -11.31 -0.35 10.49
N SER A 207 -10.49 -0.15 9.44
CA SER A 207 -10.88 -0.39 8.04
C SER A 207 -11.19 -1.86 7.73
N LEU A 208 -10.76 -2.79 8.60
CA LEU A 208 -10.96 -4.22 8.44
C LEU A 208 -12.43 -4.58 8.22
N GLU A 209 -13.33 -4.12 9.09
CA GLU A 209 -14.74 -4.47 9.02
C GLU A 209 -15.38 -4.08 7.68
N ALA A 210 -14.98 -2.92 7.15
CA ALA A 210 -15.47 -2.43 5.88
C ALA A 210 -14.86 -3.18 4.67
N SER A 211 -13.63 -3.71 4.83
CA SER A 211 -12.94 -4.52 3.82
C SER A 211 -13.42 -5.99 3.74
N LEU A 212 -14.01 -6.51 4.82
CA LEU A 212 -14.54 -7.87 4.90
C LEU A 212 -15.87 -8.05 4.15
N LYS A 213 -16.50 -6.96 3.70
CA LYS A 213 -17.66 -7.02 2.81
C LYS A 213 -17.16 -7.65 1.50
N GLY A 214 -17.59 -8.87 1.19
CA GLY A 214 -17.11 -9.57 -0.01
C GLY A 214 -17.26 -8.74 -1.28
N GLY A 215 -16.37 -8.95 -2.24
CA GLY A 215 -16.35 -8.25 -3.52
C GLY A 215 -15.03 -7.54 -3.80
N VAL A 216 -14.99 -6.84 -4.92
CA VAL A 216 -13.79 -6.17 -5.43
C VAL A 216 -13.74 -4.76 -4.85
N PRO A 217 -12.71 -4.42 -4.06
CA PRO A 217 -12.66 -3.12 -3.42
C PRO A 217 -12.37 -1.99 -4.41
N GLU A 218 -12.74 -0.78 -4.03
CA GLU A 218 -12.60 0.41 -4.88
C GLU A 218 -12.08 1.60 -4.07
N PHE A 219 -11.09 2.31 -4.65
CA PHE A 219 -10.59 3.57 -4.10
C PHE A 219 -11.49 4.73 -4.55
N THR A 220 -11.77 5.65 -3.63
CA THR A 220 -12.70 6.76 -3.86
C THR A 220 -12.08 8.07 -3.40
N SER A 221 -12.49 9.20 -3.97
CA SER A 221 -11.97 10.50 -3.53
C SER A 221 -12.44 10.88 -2.11
N ALA A 222 -13.51 10.27 -1.60
CA ALA A 222 -13.92 10.48 -0.20
C ALA A 222 -12.87 9.97 0.80
N MET A 223 -12.19 8.87 0.46
CA MET A 223 -11.14 8.28 1.30
C MET A 223 -9.96 9.23 1.50
N GLU A 224 -9.62 10.03 0.50
CA GLU A 224 -8.56 11.05 0.61
C GLU A 224 -8.88 12.04 1.75
N LYS A 225 -10.12 12.51 1.80
CA LYS A 225 -10.57 13.43 2.85
C LYS A 225 -10.58 12.76 4.22
N GLU A 226 -11.09 11.53 4.32
CA GLU A 226 -11.09 10.75 5.56
C GLU A 226 -9.66 10.50 6.07
N GLU A 227 -8.71 10.27 5.17
CA GLU A 227 -7.29 10.13 5.48
C GLU A 227 -6.70 11.42 6.02
N ALA A 228 -6.94 12.54 5.33
CA ALA A 228 -6.45 13.85 5.73
C ALA A 228 -6.97 14.26 7.12
N ASP A 229 -8.27 14.07 7.36
CA ASP A 229 -8.91 14.37 8.65
C ASP A 229 -8.27 13.52 9.78
N ARG A 230 -8.01 12.24 9.51
CA ARG A 230 -7.36 11.33 10.47
C ARG A 230 -5.91 11.73 10.77
N MET A 231 -5.16 12.13 9.75
CA MET A 231 -3.77 12.59 9.92
C MET A 231 -3.71 13.89 10.73
N GLU A 232 -4.65 14.82 10.52
CA GLU A 232 -4.71 16.05 11.31
C GLU A 232 -5.08 15.76 12.78
N GLU A 233 -6.00 14.83 13.04
CA GLU A 233 -6.31 14.38 14.40
C GLU A 233 -5.09 13.75 15.08
N ALA A 234 -4.37 12.87 14.38
CA ALA A 234 -3.15 12.22 14.88
C ALA A 234 -2.05 13.25 15.20
N LYS A 235 -1.84 14.22 14.30
CA LYS A 235 -0.92 15.33 14.52
C LYS A 235 -1.30 16.15 15.74
N GLY A 236 -2.59 16.43 15.93
CA GLY A 236 -3.10 17.12 17.12
C GLY A 236 -2.80 16.35 18.42
N LYS A 237 -2.90 15.01 18.42
CA LYS A 237 -2.53 14.17 19.56
C LYS A 237 -1.02 14.24 19.86
N ILE A 238 -0.19 14.16 18.82
CA ILE A 238 1.27 14.25 18.95
C ILE A 238 1.68 15.60 19.55
N ILE A 239 1.10 16.70 19.07
CA ILE A 239 1.41 18.04 19.59
C ILE A 239 1.07 18.13 21.08
N LYS A 240 -0.12 17.67 21.49
CA LYS A 240 -0.51 17.65 22.91
C LYS A 240 0.44 16.81 23.76
N GLU A 241 0.87 15.67 23.24
CA GLU A 241 1.80 14.79 23.94
C GLU A 241 3.20 15.41 24.05
N GLN A 242 3.68 16.05 22.98
CA GLN A 242 4.93 16.81 22.97
C GLN A 242 4.91 17.94 23.99
N GLU A 243 3.82 18.72 24.05
CA GLU A 243 3.65 19.78 25.05
C GLU A 243 3.67 19.24 26.48
N LYS A 244 2.96 18.13 26.72
CA LYS A 244 2.96 17.44 28.02
C LYS A 244 4.37 17.00 28.42
N TRP A 245 5.10 16.32 27.55
CA TRP A 245 6.45 15.84 27.84
C TRP A 245 7.44 16.99 28.01
N ARG A 246 7.29 18.07 27.23
CA ARG A 246 8.09 19.29 27.38
C ARG A 246 7.86 19.94 28.74
N ALA A 247 6.62 20.01 29.22
CA ALA A 247 6.31 20.56 30.54
C ALA A 247 6.94 19.71 31.66
N ILE A 248 6.83 18.38 31.57
CA ILE A 248 7.47 17.45 32.52
C ILE A 248 9.00 17.61 32.51
N LEU A 249 9.61 17.73 31.32
CA LEU A 249 11.05 17.91 31.20
C LEU A 249 11.52 19.17 31.90
N ILE A 250 10.84 20.31 31.66
CA ILE A 250 11.15 21.59 32.30
C ILE A 250 11.03 21.50 33.83
N GLU A 251 10.01 20.80 34.34
CA GLU A 251 9.84 20.59 35.79
C GLU A 251 11.00 19.76 36.36
N LYS A 252 11.39 18.68 35.69
CA LYS A 252 12.50 17.82 36.13
C LYS A 252 13.86 18.49 36.06
N GLU A 253 14.10 19.35 35.07
CA GLU A 253 15.32 20.16 35.00
C GLU A 253 15.41 21.12 36.20
N LYS A 254 14.30 21.77 36.58
CA LYS A 254 14.26 22.63 37.77
C LYS A 254 14.50 21.86 39.07
N ASP A 255 13.90 20.68 39.22
CA ASP A 255 14.12 19.81 40.37
C ASP A 255 15.59 19.35 40.45
N LEU A 256 16.18 18.99 39.32
CA LEU A 256 17.58 18.58 39.22
C LEU A 256 18.52 19.70 39.66
N GLU A 257 18.33 20.93 39.15
CA GLU A 257 19.12 22.10 39.56
C GLU A 257 19.00 22.37 41.06
N ARG A 258 17.79 22.24 41.62
CA ARG A 258 17.56 22.43 43.06
C ARG A 258 18.33 21.41 43.89
N LEU A 259 18.29 20.13 43.49
CA LEU A 259 19.01 19.06 44.19
C LEU A 259 20.53 19.22 44.09
N GLN A 260 21.04 19.62 42.92
CA GLN A 260 22.46 19.90 42.74
C GLN A 260 22.95 21.03 43.65
N LYS A 261 22.18 22.12 43.77
CA LYS A 261 22.50 23.23 44.70
C LYS A 261 22.53 22.77 46.16
N LEU A 262 21.58 21.93 46.57
CA LEU A 262 21.57 21.37 47.93
C LEU A 262 22.76 20.46 48.20
N LEU A 263 23.17 19.65 47.21
CA LEU A 263 24.34 18.78 47.32
C LEU A 263 25.62 19.61 47.49
N ALA A 264 25.81 20.63 46.64
CA ALA A 264 26.97 21.52 46.69
C ALA A 264 27.06 22.35 47.97
N SER A 265 25.93 22.57 48.67
CA SER A 265 25.91 23.28 49.96
C SER A 265 26.24 22.41 51.19
N LYS A 266 26.36 21.09 51.00
CA LYS A 266 26.69 20.12 52.06
C LYS A 266 28.16 19.71 52.07
N GLU A 267 28.93 20.08 51.04
CA GLU A 267 30.39 19.97 50.96
C GLU A 267 31.04 21.26 51.46
#